data_AF-F0Y8L4-F1
#
_entry.id   AF-F0Y8L4-F1
#
_cell.length_a   1.000
_cell.length_b   1.000
_cell.length_c   1.000
_cell.angle_alpha   90.00
_cell.angle_beta   90.00
_cell.angle_gamma   90.00
#
_symmetry.space_group_name_H-M   'P 1'
#
loop_
_entity.id
_entity.type
_entity.pdbx_description
1 polymer ?
#
loop_
_entity_poly.entity_id
_entity_poly.type
_entity_poly.pdbx_seq_one_letter_code
_entity_poly.pdbx_strand_id
1 'polypeptide(L)'
;MSGLSAVRGLNDVGAAQIAELLEVALTRQTAALEAVMEAKLEAKLAALETRIGSRLAALEAKAPNAPMTDAPLDLSMLPESLRAFEILGDAAEIRDAAATVDAVGLERTIMLAPRDAAAVEALGTFATALAEAYDATIAARLREKGLFDRCFRAIKAGAEAFDDVYGAVWKMILDAESATKAAYVADVAAVVARPRAAAGAKPRQATAEIAALYRDAAVARPVFNRVVADVVAALPCAGAELSIPDALKRSQRVVEKAALKRDGKGDVSSVLDVVRAMIVVKKLDHARLALLGLAARDDALEIVRVKERFFDAPSRGGWRDLMVNVRVSVDGVAHVCEIQIVHEMLLTARKGLPGHDVYARVRNATELLESKLGADVAGDALSLAFLHEATGGGHAVGVEGALTRAATKYSSATRAGSRTRHPASGSA
;
A
#
# COMPACT_ATOMS: atom_id res chain seq x y z
N MET A 1 85.69 -26.72 -2.54
CA MET A 1 84.29 -26.37 -2.17
C MET A 1 84.01 -24.90 -2.55
N SER A 2 83.82 -24.59 -3.84
CA SER A 2 83.51 -23.20 -4.26
C SER A 2 82.68 -23.10 -5.55
N GLY A 3 82.05 -24.20 -6.01
CA GLY A 3 81.28 -24.22 -7.27
C GLY A 3 79.75 -24.31 -7.14
N LEU A 4 79.21 -24.58 -5.95
CA LEU A 4 77.77 -24.89 -5.76
C LEU A 4 76.92 -23.71 -5.24
N SER A 5 77.55 -22.60 -4.83
CA SER A 5 76.84 -21.41 -4.31
C SER A 5 76.38 -20.45 -5.42
N ALA A 6 77.03 -20.44 -6.59
CA ALA A 6 76.71 -19.51 -7.67
C ALA A 6 75.53 -19.98 -8.56
N VAL A 7 75.26 -21.29 -8.60
CA VAL A 7 74.19 -21.86 -9.43
C VAL A 7 72.80 -21.76 -8.77
N ARG A 8 72.71 -21.69 -7.43
CA ARG A 8 71.43 -21.47 -6.75
C ARG A 8 70.95 -20.00 -6.83
N GLY A 9 71.86 -19.02 -6.79
CA GLY A 9 71.50 -17.60 -6.86
C GLY A 9 70.98 -17.12 -8.23
N LEU A 10 71.34 -17.80 -9.33
CA LEU A 10 70.85 -17.47 -10.68
C LEU A 10 69.44 -18.03 -10.96
N ASN A 11 69.06 -19.12 -10.30
CA ASN A 11 67.72 -19.73 -10.47
C ASN A 11 66.63 -18.95 -9.72
N ASP A 12 66.92 -18.37 -8.56
CA ASP A 12 65.93 -17.63 -7.77
C ASP A 12 65.62 -16.24 -8.36
N VAL A 13 66.61 -15.57 -8.96
CA VAL A 13 66.41 -14.28 -9.64
C VAL A 13 65.59 -14.45 -10.93
N GLY A 14 65.85 -15.53 -11.69
CA GLY A 14 65.05 -15.86 -12.87
C GLY A 14 63.61 -16.23 -12.52
N ALA A 15 63.37 -16.97 -11.43
CA ALA A 15 62.03 -17.31 -10.98
C ALA A 15 61.23 -16.08 -10.52
N ALA A 16 61.86 -15.14 -9.81
CA ALA A 16 61.23 -13.89 -9.38
C ALA A 16 60.84 -12.98 -10.56
N GLN A 17 61.73 -12.82 -11.55
CA GLN A 17 61.43 -12.05 -12.77
C GLN A 17 60.32 -12.69 -13.61
N ILE A 18 60.27 -14.01 -13.68
CA ILE A 18 59.19 -14.73 -14.39
C ILE A 18 57.85 -14.56 -13.66
N ALA A 19 57.84 -14.61 -12.32
CA ALA A 19 56.63 -14.39 -11.52
C ALA A 19 56.07 -12.96 -11.70
N GLU A 20 56.94 -11.95 -11.68
CA GLU A 20 56.55 -10.55 -11.90
C GLU A 20 55.99 -10.32 -13.31
N LEU A 21 56.62 -10.91 -14.34
CA LEU A 21 56.11 -10.86 -15.72
C LEU A 21 54.75 -11.56 -15.87
N LEU A 22 54.54 -12.68 -15.18
CA LEU A 22 53.26 -13.39 -15.18
C LEU A 22 52.16 -12.60 -14.46
N GLU A 23 52.47 -11.93 -13.35
CA GLU A 23 51.51 -11.11 -12.60
C GLU A 23 51.08 -9.87 -13.40
N VAL A 24 52.02 -9.21 -14.08
CA VAL A 24 51.72 -8.10 -15.01
C VAL A 24 50.89 -8.58 -16.19
N ALA A 25 51.20 -9.76 -16.76
CA ALA A 25 50.43 -10.33 -17.85
C ALA A 25 49.00 -10.71 -17.42
N LEU A 26 48.85 -11.33 -16.24
CA LEU A 26 47.55 -11.70 -15.68
C LEU A 26 46.70 -10.46 -15.38
N THR A 27 47.29 -9.41 -14.80
CA THR A 27 46.59 -8.15 -14.52
C THR A 27 46.07 -7.50 -15.79
N ARG A 28 46.90 -7.45 -16.85
CA ARG A 28 46.49 -6.94 -18.16
C ARG A 28 45.38 -7.79 -18.79
N GLN A 29 45.46 -9.10 -18.65
CA GLN A 29 44.46 -10.02 -19.21
C GLN A 29 43.11 -9.89 -18.47
N THR A 30 43.13 -9.72 -17.15
CA THR A 30 41.92 -9.48 -16.34
C THR A 30 41.27 -8.15 -16.70
N ALA A 31 42.04 -7.06 -16.76
CA ALA A 31 41.53 -5.75 -17.15
C ALA A 31 40.94 -5.73 -18.57
N ALA A 32 41.58 -6.46 -19.52
CA ALA A 32 41.05 -6.63 -20.86
C ALA A 32 39.73 -7.43 -20.88
N LEU A 33 39.61 -8.46 -20.02
CA LEU A 33 38.39 -9.24 -19.91
C LEU A 33 37.23 -8.42 -19.33
N GLU A 34 37.51 -7.62 -18.30
CA GLU A 34 36.54 -6.71 -17.66
C GLU A 34 36.02 -5.68 -18.65
N ALA A 35 36.91 -5.01 -19.40
CA ALA A 35 36.52 -4.03 -20.41
C ALA A 35 35.64 -4.65 -21.52
N VAL A 36 35.95 -5.88 -21.96
CA VAL A 36 35.14 -6.60 -22.95
C VAL A 36 33.77 -6.98 -22.38
N MET A 37 33.70 -7.34 -21.10
CA MET A 37 32.47 -7.73 -20.44
C MET A 37 31.56 -6.51 -20.20
N GLU A 38 32.14 -5.38 -19.79
CA GLU A 38 31.44 -4.10 -19.61
C GLU A 38 30.87 -3.59 -20.95
N ALA A 39 31.67 -3.56 -22.01
CA ALA A 39 31.21 -3.18 -23.35
C ALA A 39 30.09 -4.10 -23.87
N LYS A 40 30.16 -5.41 -23.59
CA LYS A 40 29.07 -6.35 -23.93
C LYS A 40 27.80 -6.11 -23.10
N LEU A 41 27.94 -5.71 -21.84
CA LEU A 41 26.81 -5.42 -20.96
C LEU A 41 26.11 -4.13 -21.41
N GLU A 42 26.86 -3.07 -21.70
CA GLU A 42 26.35 -1.80 -22.23
C GLU A 42 25.62 -2.00 -23.57
N ALA A 43 26.21 -2.77 -24.49
CA ALA A 43 25.58 -3.09 -25.77
C ALA A 43 24.27 -3.87 -25.60
N LYS A 44 24.21 -4.80 -24.64
CA LYS A 44 22.98 -5.52 -24.30
C LYS A 44 21.93 -4.61 -23.67
N LEU A 45 22.34 -3.68 -22.80
CA LEU A 45 21.46 -2.72 -22.16
C LEU A 45 20.81 -1.80 -23.21
N ALA A 46 21.61 -1.20 -24.08
CA ALA A 46 21.14 -0.34 -25.17
C ALA A 46 20.19 -1.07 -26.13
N ALA A 47 20.48 -2.34 -26.44
CA ALA A 47 19.59 -3.17 -27.26
C ALA A 47 18.26 -3.49 -26.54
N LEU A 48 18.28 -3.69 -25.22
CA LEU A 48 17.10 -3.91 -24.42
C LEU A 48 16.24 -2.64 -24.31
N GLU A 49 16.87 -1.49 -24.06
CA GLU A 49 16.22 -0.17 -24.03
C GLU A 49 15.52 0.13 -25.36
N THR A 50 16.18 -0.15 -26.48
CA THR A 50 15.60 0.00 -27.83
C THR A 50 14.39 -0.92 -28.03
N ARG A 51 14.48 -2.18 -27.58
CA ARG A 51 13.38 -3.15 -27.64
C ARG A 51 12.20 -2.78 -26.75
N ILE A 52 12.46 -2.22 -25.57
CA ILE A 52 11.42 -1.76 -24.65
C ILE A 52 10.75 -0.50 -25.23
N GLY A 53 11.53 0.47 -25.70
CA GLY A 53 11.03 1.71 -26.30
C GLY A 53 10.18 1.45 -27.54
N SER A 54 10.62 0.58 -28.45
CA SER A 54 9.83 0.19 -29.62
C SER A 54 8.53 -0.55 -29.25
N ARG A 55 8.54 -1.38 -28.20
CA ARG A 55 7.34 -2.09 -27.73
C ARG A 55 6.36 -1.15 -27.02
N LEU A 56 6.86 -0.17 -26.27
CA LEU A 56 6.06 0.90 -25.67
C LEU A 56 5.41 1.77 -26.75
N ALA A 57 6.17 2.24 -27.73
CA ALA A 57 5.63 3.01 -28.85
C ALA A 57 4.57 2.23 -29.65
N ALA A 58 4.74 0.92 -29.82
CA ALA A 58 3.75 0.06 -30.46
C ALA A 58 2.48 -0.16 -29.61
N LEU A 59 2.60 -0.11 -28.28
CA LEU A 59 1.46 -0.15 -27.36
C LEU A 59 0.72 1.20 -27.32
N GLU A 60 1.46 2.31 -27.31
CA GLU A 60 0.93 3.67 -27.38
C GLU A 60 0.21 3.94 -28.72
N ALA A 61 0.78 3.49 -29.84
CA ALA A 61 0.15 3.60 -31.16
C ALA A 61 -1.12 2.74 -31.29
N LYS A 62 -1.32 1.74 -30.42
CA LYS A 62 -2.54 0.93 -30.32
C LYS A 62 -3.52 1.44 -29.26
N ALA A 63 -3.07 2.32 -28.36
CA ALA A 63 -3.94 2.96 -27.39
C ALA A 63 -4.69 4.10 -28.10
N PRO A 64 -6.03 4.14 -28.09
CA PRO A 64 -6.74 5.29 -28.61
C PRO A 64 -6.36 6.52 -27.80
N ASN A 65 -5.94 7.57 -28.49
CA ASN A 65 -5.68 8.92 -27.96
C ASN A 65 -7.01 9.62 -27.61
N ALA A 66 -7.86 8.93 -26.85
CA ALA A 66 -9.06 9.51 -26.29
C ALA A 66 -8.68 10.24 -25.00
N PRO A 67 -9.23 11.44 -24.73
CA PRO A 67 -9.20 11.99 -23.38
C PRO A 67 -9.75 10.92 -22.42
N MET A 68 -9.18 10.82 -21.22
CA MET A 68 -9.63 9.91 -20.17
C MET A 68 -11.11 10.14 -19.88
N THR A 69 -11.98 9.40 -20.57
CA THR A 69 -13.39 9.31 -20.25
C THR A 69 -13.56 8.16 -19.28
N ASP A 70 -14.25 8.42 -18.16
CA ASP A 70 -14.88 7.42 -17.30
C ASP A 70 -15.96 6.66 -18.10
N ALA A 71 -15.55 5.95 -19.16
CA ALA A 71 -16.45 5.09 -19.91
C ALA A 71 -16.95 4.00 -18.93
N PRO A 72 -18.27 3.85 -18.76
CA PRO A 72 -18.80 2.88 -17.82
C PRO A 72 -18.29 1.49 -18.20
N LEU A 73 -17.56 0.90 -17.26
CA LEU A 73 -16.91 -0.37 -17.45
C LEU A 73 -17.96 -1.48 -17.48
N ASP A 74 -17.80 -2.44 -18.38
CA ASP A 74 -18.71 -3.58 -18.44
C ASP A 74 -18.49 -4.50 -17.23
N LEU A 75 -19.36 -4.36 -16.23
CA LEU A 75 -19.36 -5.16 -15.00
C LEU A 75 -19.51 -6.67 -15.29
N SER A 76 -19.89 -7.07 -16.50
CA SER A 76 -19.94 -8.48 -16.93
C SER A 76 -18.57 -9.17 -16.90
N MET A 77 -17.49 -8.39 -16.97
CA MET A 77 -16.11 -8.89 -16.94
C MET A 77 -15.61 -9.22 -15.53
N LEU A 78 -16.37 -8.87 -14.49
CA LEU A 78 -16.00 -9.15 -13.10
C LEU A 78 -16.45 -10.57 -12.68
N PRO A 79 -15.67 -11.25 -11.82
CA PRO A 79 -16.14 -12.46 -11.15
C PRO A 79 -17.51 -12.29 -10.48
N GLU A 80 -18.34 -13.34 -10.49
CA GLU A 80 -19.71 -13.33 -9.93
C GLU A 80 -19.77 -12.72 -8.52
N SER A 81 -18.82 -13.09 -7.66
CA SER A 81 -18.77 -12.63 -6.27
C SER A 81 -18.50 -11.13 -6.13
N LEU A 82 -17.82 -10.52 -7.09
CA LEU A 82 -17.62 -9.07 -7.15
C LEU A 82 -18.84 -8.40 -7.79
N ARG A 83 -19.33 -8.92 -8.91
CA ARG A 83 -20.50 -8.36 -9.61
C ARG A 83 -21.75 -8.33 -8.73
N ALA A 84 -21.98 -9.39 -7.94
CA ALA A 84 -23.11 -9.49 -7.02
C ALA A 84 -22.92 -8.74 -5.69
N PHE A 85 -21.71 -8.23 -5.40
CA PHE A 85 -21.47 -7.47 -4.18
C PHE A 85 -21.87 -6.01 -4.37
N GLU A 86 -23.01 -5.64 -3.79
CA GLU A 86 -23.50 -4.27 -3.76
C GLU A 86 -22.75 -3.45 -2.70
N ILE A 87 -22.13 -2.34 -3.14
CA ILE A 87 -21.46 -1.41 -2.23
C ILE A 87 -22.48 -0.49 -1.55
N LEU A 88 -22.17 -0.02 -0.34
CA LEU A 88 -23.08 0.85 0.43
C LEU A 88 -23.53 2.09 -0.36
N GLY A 89 -22.63 2.70 -1.14
CA GLY A 89 -22.94 3.89 -1.93
C GLY A 89 -24.08 3.73 -2.96
N ASP A 90 -24.41 2.50 -3.34
CA ASP A 90 -25.45 2.21 -4.33
C ASP A 90 -26.84 2.06 -3.71
N ALA A 91 -26.93 1.89 -2.38
CA ALA A 91 -28.20 1.78 -1.67
C ALA A 91 -29.06 3.03 -1.90
N ALA A 92 -30.36 2.83 -2.11
CA ALA A 92 -31.28 3.90 -2.50
C ALA A 92 -31.29 5.04 -1.48
N GLU A 93 -31.33 4.73 -0.19
CA GLU A 93 -31.38 5.69 0.90
C GLU A 93 -30.11 6.57 0.95
N ILE A 94 -28.96 5.98 0.64
CA ILE A 94 -27.68 6.72 0.57
C ILE A 94 -27.62 7.59 -0.67
N ARG A 95 -28.10 7.10 -1.83
CA ARG A 95 -28.18 7.91 -3.06
C ARG A 95 -29.14 9.09 -2.90
N ASP A 96 -30.29 8.86 -2.28
CA ASP A 96 -31.27 9.90 -2.01
C ASP A 96 -30.69 10.96 -1.05
N ALA A 97 -30.05 10.53 0.05
CA ALA A 97 -29.36 11.44 0.96
C ALA A 97 -28.24 12.22 0.27
N ALA A 98 -27.44 11.54 -0.58
CA ALA A 98 -26.36 12.17 -1.34
C ALA A 98 -26.85 13.19 -2.38
N ALA A 99 -28.08 13.04 -2.87
CA ALA A 99 -28.69 13.92 -3.87
C ALA A 99 -29.40 15.16 -3.28
N THR A 100 -29.51 15.26 -1.95
CA THR A 100 -30.22 16.37 -1.27
C THR A 100 -29.60 17.74 -1.50
N VAL A 101 -28.29 17.79 -1.75
CA VAL A 101 -27.55 19.03 -2.02
C VAL A 101 -26.49 18.79 -3.09
N ASP A 102 -26.08 19.86 -3.77
CA ASP A 102 -24.87 19.84 -4.60
C ASP A 102 -23.61 19.86 -3.72
N ALA A 103 -23.26 18.69 -3.17
CA ALA A 103 -22.07 18.53 -2.36
C ALA A 103 -20.78 18.85 -3.15
N VAL A 104 -20.77 18.65 -4.47
CA VAL A 104 -19.62 19.01 -5.33
C VAL A 104 -19.42 20.52 -5.34
N GLY A 105 -20.51 21.26 -5.53
CA GLY A 105 -20.53 22.72 -5.49
C GLY A 105 -20.10 23.26 -4.12
N LEU A 106 -20.59 22.67 -3.03
CA LEU A 106 -20.19 23.04 -1.67
C LEU A 106 -18.71 22.80 -1.41
N GLU A 107 -18.20 21.59 -1.73
CA GLU A 107 -16.79 21.23 -1.60
C GLU A 107 -15.89 22.21 -2.38
N ARG A 108 -16.28 22.55 -3.62
CA ARG A 108 -15.57 23.52 -4.46
C ARG A 108 -15.62 24.93 -3.88
N THR A 109 -16.77 25.34 -3.38
CA THR A 109 -16.94 26.67 -2.76
C THR A 109 -16.05 26.81 -1.54
N ILE A 110 -16.03 25.81 -0.65
CA ILE A 110 -15.14 25.80 0.52
C ILE A 110 -13.67 25.77 0.08
N MET A 111 -13.32 25.00 -0.96
CA MET A 111 -11.96 24.96 -1.47
C MET A 111 -11.47 26.34 -1.95
N LEU A 112 -12.33 27.12 -2.60
CA LEU A 112 -12.00 28.44 -3.14
C LEU A 112 -12.15 29.58 -2.11
N ALA A 113 -13.09 29.43 -1.18
CA ALA A 113 -13.42 30.38 -0.13
C ALA A 113 -13.57 29.64 1.21
N PRO A 114 -12.47 29.26 1.90
CA PRO A 114 -12.53 28.44 3.11
C PRO A 114 -13.33 29.07 4.26
N ARG A 115 -13.48 30.41 4.26
CA ARG A 115 -14.19 31.18 5.28
C ARG A 115 -15.66 31.44 4.92
N ASP A 116 -16.18 30.88 3.83
CA ASP A 116 -17.60 30.95 3.51
C ASP A 116 -18.39 30.15 4.55
N ALA A 117 -18.95 30.86 5.54
CA ALA A 117 -19.66 30.25 6.66
C ALA A 117 -20.89 29.47 6.19
N ALA A 118 -21.59 29.94 5.17
CA ALA A 118 -22.80 29.29 4.65
C ALA A 118 -22.46 27.97 3.95
N ALA A 119 -21.40 27.93 3.15
CA ALA A 119 -20.96 26.70 2.49
C ALA A 119 -20.46 25.67 3.52
N VAL A 120 -19.70 26.11 4.54
CA VAL A 120 -19.20 25.25 5.61
C VAL A 120 -20.34 24.66 6.45
N GLU A 121 -21.33 25.48 6.82
CA GLU A 121 -22.52 25.03 7.55
C GLU A 121 -23.35 24.05 6.72
N ALA A 122 -23.62 24.36 5.45
CA ALA A 122 -24.36 23.48 4.54
C ALA A 122 -23.68 22.12 4.34
N LEU A 123 -22.34 22.08 4.26
CA LEU A 123 -21.60 20.82 4.21
C LEU A 123 -21.76 20.02 5.51
N GLY A 124 -21.78 20.68 6.67
CA GLY A 124 -22.03 20.04 7.96
C GLY A 124 -23.43 19.40 8.05
N THR A 125 -24.46 20.14 7.63
CA THR A 125 -25.84 19.63 7.57
C THR A 125 -25.95 18.44 6.63
N PHE A 126 -25.39 18.55 5.41
CA PHE A 126 -25.35 17.47 4.44
C PHE A 126 -24.69 16.21 5.00
N ALA A 127 -23.51 16.37 5.62
CA ALA A 127 -22.76 15.24 6.13
C ALA A 127 -23.47 14.54 7.30
N THR A 128 -24.22 15.29 8.12
CA THR A 128 -25.04 14.73 9.19
C THR A 128 -26.15 13.85 8.62
N ALA A 129 -26.93 14.38 7.67
CA ALA A 129 -28.00 13.61 7.02
C ALA A 129 -27.47 12.36 6.29
N LEU A 130 -26.33 12.49 5.63
CA LEU A 130 -25.67 11.37 4.96
C LEU A 130 -25.13 10.33 5.95
N ALA A 131 -24.60 10.76 7.10
CA ALA A 131 -24.14 9.85 8.15
C ALA A 131 -25.29 9.02 8.72
N GLU A 132 -26.45 9.63 8.95
CA GLU A 132 -27.66 8.93 9.40
C GLU A 132 -28.11 7.85 8.40
N ALA A 133 -28.10 8.16 7.10
CA ALA A 133 -28.40 7.19 6.05
C ALA A 133 -27.39 6.04 6.06
N TYR A 134 -26.09 6.33 6.13
CA TYR A 134 -25.06 5.30 6.23
C TYR A 134 -25.21 4.42 7.48
N ASP A 135 -25.48 5.01 8.65
CA ASP A 135 -25.63 4.27 9.88
C ASP A 135 -26.82 3.31 9.83
N ALA A 136 -27.95 3.75 9.26
CA ALA A 136 -29.11 2.89 9.05
C ALA A 136 -28.81 1.73 8.09
N THR A 137 -28.20 2.01 6.93
CA THR A 137 -27.85 1.00 5.93
C THR A 137 -26.80 0.01 6.46
N ILE A 138 -25.75 0.50 7.14
CA ILE A 138 -24.73 -0.35 7.76
C ILE A 138 -25.38 -1.24 8.80
N ALA A 139 -26.21 -0.69 9.69
CA ALA A 139 -26.89 -1.48 10.72
C ALA A 139 -27.76 -2.59 10.11
N ALA A 140 -28.43 -2.33 8.98
CA ALA A 140 -29.17 -3.35 8.23
C ALA A 140 -28.23 -4.42 7.65
N ARG A 141 -27.19 -3.99 6.92
CA ARG A 141 -26.19 -4.86 6.27
C ARG A 141 -25.48 -5.78 7.26
N LEU A 142 -25.15 -5.27 8.45
CA LEU A 142 -24.49 -6.03 9.51
C LEU A 142 -25.35 -7.18 10.08
N ARG A 143 -26.69 -7.10 9.98
CA ARG A 143 -27.63 -8.15 10.43
C ARG A 143 -27.90 -9.22 9.38
N GLU A 144 -27.49 -9.02 8.13
CA GLU A 144 -27.76 -9.97 7.06
C GLU A 144 -27.06 -11.32 7.31
N LYS A 145 -27.80 -12.42 7.13
CA LYS A 145 -27.22 -13.77 7.16
C LYS A 145 -26.22 -13.95 6.02
N GLY A 146 -25.12 -14.64 6.28
CA GLY A 146 -24.08 -14.90 5.28
C GLY A 146 -23.24 -13.67 4.87
N LEU A 147 -23.30 -12.57 5.63
CA LEU A 147 -22.48 -11.38 5.36
C LEU A 147 -20.99 -11.73 5.24
N PHE A 148 -20.48 -12.53 6.19
CA PHE A 148 -19.07 -12.92 6.19
C PHE A 148 -18.68 -13.61 4.87
N ASP A 149 -19.45 -14.61 4.45
CA ASP A 149 -19.18 -15.36 3.23
C ASP A 149 -19.24 -14.48 1.98
N ARG A 150 -20.21 -13.56 1.90
CA ARG A 150 -20.29 -12.60 0.78
C ARG A 150 -19.07 -11.68 0.76
N CYS A 151 -18.71 -11.09 1.89
CA CYS A 151 -17.55 -10.22 2.00
C CYS A 151 -16.26 -10.98 1.67
N PHE A 152 -16.06 -12.17 2.24
CA PHE A 152 -14.89 -13.00 2.00
C PHE A 152 -14.76 -13.37 0.52
N ARG A 153 -15.83 -13.82 -0.15
CA ARG A 153 -15.79 -14.15 -1.58
C ARG A 153 -15.49 -12.95 -2.47
N ALA A 154 -15.98 -11.76 -2.13
CA ALA A 154 -15.64 -10.53 -2.84
C ALA A 154 -14.17 -10.14 -2.62
N ILE A 155 -13.68 -10.21 -1.37
CA ILE A 155 -12.28 -9.90 -1.02
C ILE A 155 -11.32 -10.87 -1.70
N LYS A 156 -11.62 -12.18 -1.68
CA LYS A 156 -10.81 -13.21 -2.32
C LYS A 156 -10.73 -13.00 -3.83
N ALA A 157 -11.87 -12.88 -4.50
CA ALA A 157 -11.89 -12.66 -5.95
C ALA A 157 -11.17 -11.37 -6.35
N GLY A 158 -11.21 -10.35 -5.48
CA GLY A 158 -10.38 -9.16 -5.63
C GLY A 158 -8.89 -9.44 -5.47
N ALA A 159 -8.47 -10.05 -4.37
CA ALA A 159 -7.06 -10.34 -4.11
C ALA A 159 -6.42 -11.17 -5.23
N GLU A 160 -7.10 -12.23 -5.68
CA GLU A 160 -6.66 -13.08 -6.80
C GLU A 160 -6.50 -12.30 -8.12
N ALA A 161 -7.30 -11.26 -8.34
CA ALA A 161 -7.21 -10.44 -9.55
C ALA A 161 -5.97 -9.50 -9.58
N PHE A 162 -5.37 -9.19 -8.42
CA PHE A 162 -4.34 -8.16 -8.32
C PHE A 162 -2.99 -8.66 -7.77
N ASP A 163 -2.99 -9.62 -6.85
CA ASP A 163 -1.77 -10.03 -6.14
C ASP A 163 -0.70 -10.57 -7.11
N ASP A 164 -1.10 -11.43 -8.05
CA ASP A 164 -0.17 -12.00 -9.03
C ASP A 164 0.39 -10.93 -9.98
N VAL A 165 -0.46 -10.00 -10.41
CA VAL A 165 -0.07 -8.92 -11.32
C VAL A 165 0.92 -7.99 -10.65
N TYR A 166 0.60 -7.47 -9.47
CA TYR A 166 1.51 -6.59 -8.74
C TYR A 166 2.77 -7.33 -8.28
N GLY A 167 2.66 -8.60 -7.90
CA GLY A 167 3.80 -9.45 -7.55
C GLY A 167 4.79 -9.59 -8.72
N ALA A 168 4.29 -9.89 -9.92
CA ALA A 168 5.11 -10.01 -11.12
C ALA A 168 5.76 -8.68 -11.52
N VAL A 169 5.01 -7.57 -11.51
CA VAL A 169 5.54 -6.24 -11.81
C VAL A 169 6.59 -5.82 -10.78
N TRP A 170 6.33 -6.07 -9.49
CA TRP A 170 7.28 -5.76 -8.43
C TRP A 170 8.58 -6.55 -8.57
N LYS A 171 8.49 -7.84 -8.92
CA LYS A 171 9.68 -8.65 -9.20
C LYS A 171 10.51 -8.04 -10.33
N MET A 172 9.87 -7.59 -11.40
CA MET A 172 10.56 -6.96 -12.53
C MET A 172 11.29 -5.67 -12.12
N ILE A 173 10.65 -4.82 -11.32
CA ILE A 173 11.26 -3.60 -10.76
C ILE A 173 12.48 -3.97 -9.91
N LEU A 174 12.33 -4.94 -8.99
CA LEU A 174 13.41 -5.37 -8.12
C LEU A 174 14.60 -5.96 -8.86
N ASP A 175 14.36 -6.80 -9.87
CA ASP A 175 15.42 -7.40 -10.68
C ASP A 175 16.21 -6.30 -11.42
N ALA A 176 15.50 -5.28 -11.95
CA ALA A 176 16.10 -4.17 -12.69
C ALA A 176 16.85 -3.17 -11.80
N GLU A 177 16.38 -2.94 -10.58
CA GLU A 177 16.86 -1.85 -9.71
C GLU A 177 17.54 -2.31 -8.43
N SER A 178 17.92 -3.59 -8.35
CA SER A 178 18.51 -4.22 -7.15
C SER A 178 19.68 -3.44 -6.53
N ALA A 179 20.51 -2.77 -7.36
CA ALA A 179 21.64 -1.97 -6.90
C ALA A 179 21.23 -0.74 -6.05
N THR A 180 20.02 -0.21 -6.25
CA THR A 180 19.54 1.01 -5.55
C THR A 180 18.86 0.69 -4.21
N LYS A 181 18.54 -0.59 -3.97
CA LYS A 181 17.80 -1.06 -2.79
C LYS A 181 18.46 -0.64 -1.48
N ALA A 182 19.78 -0.81 -1.36
CA ALA A 182 20.48 -0.53 -0.11
C ALA A 182 20.39 0.96 0.28
N ALA A 183 20.63 1.85 -0.67
CA ALA A 183 20.51 3.30 -0.46
C ALA A 183 19.06 3.70 -0.15
N TYR A 184 18.09 3.16 -0.89
CA TYR A 184 16.67 3.38 -0.62
C TYR A 184 16.29 2.99 0.81
N VAL A 185 16.62 1.76 1.24
CA VAL A 185 16.26 1.25 2.57
C VAL A 185 16.92 2.09 3.67
N ALA A 186 18.19 2.44 3.51
CA ALA A 186 18.92 3.26 4.48
C ALA A 186 18.32 4.66 4.64
N ASP A 187 18.06 5.36 3.53
CA ASP A 187 17.55 6.74 3.55
C ASP A 187 16.11 6.80 4.07
N VAL A 188 15.26 5.86 3.65
CA VAL A 188 13.88 5.78 4.17
C VAL A 188 13.89 5.48 5.66
N ALA A 189 14.71 4.53 6.12
CA ALA A 189 14.84 4.23 7.54
C ALA A 189 15.32 5.46 8.34
N ALA A 190 16.28 6.23 7.80
CA ALA A 190 16.76 7.45 8.43
C ALA A 190 15.65 8.51 8.58
N VAL A 191 14.81 8.71 7.55
CA VAL A 191 13.66 9.64 7.62
C VAL A 191 12.58 9.13 8.58
N VAL A 192 12.33 7.81 8.61
CA VAL A 192 11.39 7.18 9.53
C VAL A 192 11.83 7.36 10.98
N ALA A 193 13.14 7.26 11.26
CA ALA A 193 13.73 7.35 12.59
C ALA A 193 13.85 8.80 13.12
N ARG A 194 13.61 9.83 12.29
CA ARG A 194 13.66 11.23 12.76
C ARG A 194 12.67 11.44 13.92
N PRO A 195 13.09 12.08 15.03
CA PRO A 195 12.19 12.40 16.13
C PRO A 195 11.00 13.23 15.66
N ARG A 196 9.81 12.91 16.18
CA ARG A 196 8.56 13.62 15.89
C ARG A 196 7.90 14.01 17.21
N ALA A 197 7.22 15.16 17.23
CA ALA A 197 6.55 15.67 18.45
C ALA A 197 5.54 14.69 19.06
N ALA A 198 4.99 13.76 18.26
CA ALA A 198 4.03 12.75 18.69
C ALA A 198 4.48 11.31 18.35
N ALA A 199 5.76 10.99 18.60
CA ALA A 199 6.32 9.66 18.32
C ALA A 199 5.46 8.53 18.92
N GLY A 200 5.04 7.56 18.09
CA GLY A 200 4.25 6.40 18.48
C GLY A 200 2.72 6.53 18.34
N ALA A 201 2.17 7.74 18.27
CA ALA A 201 0.74 7.95 18.04
C ALA A 201 0.41 7.98 16.53
N LYS A 202 -0.72 7.37 16.13
CA LYS A 202 -1.23 7.52 14.74
C LYS A 202 -1.57 9.00 14.51
N PRO A 203 -1.13 9.62 13.40
CA PRO A 203 -1.45 11.01 13.11
C PRO A 203 -2.96 11.22 13.01
N ARG A 204 -3.42 12.37 13.52
CA ARG A 204 -4.80 12.82 13.49
C ARG A 204 -4.88 14.28 13.07
N GLN A 205 -6.03 14.64 12.50
CA GLN A 205 -6.47 16.02 12.31
C GLN A 205 -6.83 16.65 13.65
N ALA A 206 -6.82 17.97 13.72
CA ALA A 206 -7.21 18.71 14.93
C ALA A 206 -8.73 18.69 15.19
N THR A 207 -9.53 18.27 14.20
CA THR A 207 -11.00 18.24 14.26
C THR A 207 -11.53 16.83 14.03
N ALA A 208 -12.64 16.51 14.68
CA ALA A 208 -13.46 15.32 14.44
C ALA A 208 -14.67 15.60 13.53
N GLU A 209 -14.90 16.87 13.18
CA GLU A 209 -16.05 17.34 12.39
C GLU A 209 -15.70 17.59 10.93
N ILE A 210 -16.57 17.16 10.02
CA ILE A 210 -16.34 17.23 8.57
C ILE A 210 -16.29 18.67 8.03
N ALA A 211 -17.17 19.55 8.48
CA ALA A 211 -17.20 20.94 8.03
C ALA A 211 -15.88 21.66 8.34
N ALA A 212 -15.39 21.51 9.58
CA ALA A 212 -14.09 22.02 9.98
C ALA A 212 -12.95 21.33 9.22
N LEU A 213 -13.02 20.02 8.98
CA LEU A 213 -12.00 19.28 8.23
C LEU A 213 -11.81 19.85 6.82
N TYR A 214 -12.91 20.17 6.12
CA TYR A 214 -12.87 20.69 4.75
C TYR A 214 -12.40 22.14 4.69
N ARG A 215 -12.81 22.98 5.64
CA ARG A 215 -12.24 24.32 5.80
C ARG A 215 -10.73 24.24 5.99
N ASP A 216 -10.29 23.42 6.94
CA ASP A 216 -8.88 23.32 7.30
C ASP A 216 -8.04 22.75 6.14
N ALA A 217 -8.59 21.77 5.41
CA ALA A 217 -8.03 21.23 4.18
C ALA A 217 -7.86 22.31 3.11
N ALA A 218 -8.89 23.14 2.90
CA ALA A 218 -8.87 24.19 1.89
C ALA A 218 -7.82 25.27 2.19
N VAL A 219 -7.63 25.63 3.46
CA VAL A 219 -6.57 26.56 3.90
C VAL A 219 -5.17 25.98 3.66
N ALA A 220 -4.96 24.69 3.96
CA ALA A 220 -3.65 24.05 3.82
C ALA A 220 -3.26 23.72 2.37
N ARG A 221 -4.24 23.48 1.48
CA ARG A 221 -4.03 22.99 0.11
C ARG A 221 -3.05 23.82 -0.73
N PRO A 222 -3.11 25.17 -0.78
CA PRO A 222 -2.19 25.95 -1.61
C PRO A 222 -0.71 25.78 -1.22
N VAL A 223 -0.43 25.75 0.10
CA VAL A 223 0.93 25.53 0.61
C VAL A 223 1.40 24.12 0.28
N PHE A 224 0.56 23.12 0.54
CA PHE A 224 0.84 21.72 0.19
C PHE A 224 1.17 21.56 -1.30
N ASN A 225 0.30 22.05 -2.18
CA ASN A 225 0.46 21.93 -3.63
C ASN A 225 1.77 22.54 -4.12
N ARG A 226 2.09 23.76 -3.65
CA ARG A 226 3.34 24.45 -4.00
C ARG A 226 4.56 23.65 -3.57
N VAL A 227 4.61 23.23 -2.30
CA VAL A 227 5.79 22.53 -1.76
C VAL A 227 6.03 21.20 -2.47
N VAL A 228 4.97 20.42 -2.72
CA VAL A 228 5.10 19.15 -3.44
C VAL A 228 5.54 19.38 -4.89
N ALA A 229 5.01 20.42 -5.56
CA ALA A 229 5.45 20.81 -6.90
C ALA A 229 6.93 21.22 -6.93
N ASP A 230 7.38 22.04 -5.98
CA ASP A 230 8.79 22.44 -5.86
C ASP A 230 9.70 21.21 -5.68
N VAL A 231 9.30 20.26 -4.83
CA VAL A 231 10.07 19.03 -4.58
C VAL A 231 10.18 18.20 -5.86
N VAL A 232 9.09 17.99 -6.60
CA VAL A 232 9.13 17.23 -7.86
C VAL A 232 9.95 17.95 -8.92
N ALA A 233 9.84 19.27 -9.03
CA ALA A 233 10.61 20.08 -9.98
C ALA A 233 12.12 20.07 -9.68
N ALA A 234 12.51 19.90 -8.41
CA ALA A 234 13.90 19.81 -7.98
C ALA A 234 14.52 18.41 -8.15
N LEU A 235 13.74 17.39 -8.52
CA LEU A 235 14.28 16.04 -8.72
C LEU A 235 15.25 16.04 -9.92
N PRO A 236 16.44 15.41 -9.79
CA PRO A 236 17.50 15.48 -10.80
C PRO A 236 17.23 14.65 -12.07
N CYS A 237 15.98 14.35 -12.39
CA CYS A 237 15.62 13.43 -13.46
C CYS A 237 14.45 13.93 -14.32
N ALA A 238 14.54 13.71 -15.62
CA ALA A 238 13.37 13.73 -16.49
C ALA A 238 12.46 12.53 -16.14
N GLY A 239 11.17 12.79 -15.88
CA GLY A 239 10.15 11.75 -15.81
C GLY A 239 9.55 11.43 -14.44
N ALA A 240 9.78 12.25 -13.40
CA ALA A 240 8.88 12.25 -12.26
C ALA A 240 7.62 13.05 -12.61
N GLU A 241 6.44 12.46 -12.45
CA GLU A 241 5.17 13.12 -12.75
C GLU A 241 4.42 13.42 -11.46
N LEU A 242 3.90 14.63 -11.35
CA LEU A 242 3.09 15.05 -10.23
C LEU A 242 1.61 15.04 -10.63
N SER A 243 0.81 14.26 -9.91
CA SER A 243 -0.64 14.29 -9.99
C SER A 243 -1.21 14.85 -8.69
N ILE A 244 -1.79 16.04 -8.77
CA ILE A 244 -2.58 16.65 -7.68
C ILE A 244 -4.01 16.76 -8.18
N PRO A 245 -5.01 16.19 -7.49
CA PRO A 245 -6.41 16.39 -7.84
C PRO A 245 -6.81 17.88 -7.77
N ASP A 246 -7.58 18.33 -8.77
CA ASP A 246 -8.10 19.70 -8.83
C ASP A 246 -9.10 20.00 -7.71
N ALA A 247 -9.73 18.97 -7.15
CA ALA A 247 -10.69 19.06 -6.06
C ALA A 247 -10.16 18.39 -4.79
N LEU A 248 -10.75 18.77 -3.65
CA LEU A 248 -10.63 18.03 -2.40
C LEU A 248 -11.23 16.62 -2.56
N LYS A 249 -10.87 15.70 -1.67
CA LYS A 249 -11.54 14.39 -1.58
C LYS A 249 -13.06 14.60 -1.43
N ARG A 250 -13.85 13.71 -2.02
CA ARG A 250 -15.31 13.73 -1.92
C ARG A 250 -15.77 13.49 -0.47
N SER A 251 -16.62 14.38 0.04
CA SER A 251 -17.17 14.35 1.41
C SER A 251 -17.98 13.09 1.67
N GLN A 252 -18.74 12.64 0.67
CA GLN A 252 -19.48 11.37 0.75
C GLN A 252 -18.60 10.19 1.16
N ARG A 253 -17.38 10.08 0.59
CA ARG A 253 -16.44 9.01 0.95
C ARG A 253 -15.85 9.21 2.36
N VAL A 254 -15.68 10.44 2.80
CA VAL A 254 -15.21 10.77 4.14
C VAL A 254 -16.26 10.36 5.18
N VAL A 255 -17.53 10.70 4.93
CA VAL A 255 -18.68 10.30 5.77
C VAL A 255 -18.83 8.78 5.80
N GLU A 256 -18.83 8.11 4.64
CA GLU A 256 -18.89 6.63 4.57
C GLU A 256 -17.81 5.99 5.45
N LYS A 257 -16.56 6.47 5.33
CA LYS A 257 -15.43 5.94 6.09
C LYS A 257 -15.60 6.15 7.60
N ALA A 258 -16.13 7.29 8.01
CA ALA A 258 -16.36 7.62 9.41
C ALA A 258 -17.52 6.78 10.00
N ALA A 259 -18.57 6.52 9.23
CA ALA A 259 -19.71 5.69 9.64
C ALA A 259 -19.34 4.19 9.76
N LEU A 260 -18.42 3.71 8.93
CA LEU A 260 -17.94 2.32 8.94
C LEU A 260 -17.02 1.99 10.12
N LYS A 261 -16.55 2.98 10.88
CA LYS A 261 -15.75 2.73 12.08
C LYS A 261 -16.55 1.92 13.10
N ARG A 262 -15.91 0.92 13.70
CA ARG A 262 -16.49 0.20 14.85
C ARG A 262 -16.59 1.11 16.07
N ASP A 263 -15.48 1.77 16.40
CA ASP A 263 -15.36 2.68 17.54
C ASP A 263 -15.13 4.11 17.04
N GLY A 264 -15.77 5.09 17.68
CA GLY A 264 -15.69 6.49 17.26
C GLY A 264 -16.35 6.75 15.89
N LYS A 265 -17.58 6.26 15.71
CA LYS A 265 -18.39 6.56 14.52
C LYS A 265 -18.55 8.06 14.32
N GLY A 266 -18.52 8.49 13.06
CA GLY A 266 -18.64 9.90 12.69
C GLY A 266 -17.34 10.73 12.85
N ASP A 267 -16.39 10.30 13.69
CA ASP A 267 -15.10 10.98 13.87
C ASP A 267 -14.31 10.98 12.55
N VAL A 268 -14.01 12.16 12.00
CA VAL A 268 -13.17 12.28 10.78
C VAL A 268 -11.69 12.56 11.07
N SER A 269 -11.26 12.61 12.33
CA SER A 269 -9.88 12.99 12.71
C SER A 269 -8.81 12.04 12.17
N SER A 270 -9.17 10.81 11.80
CA SER A 270 -8.25 9.84 11.19
C SER A 270 -8.20 9.90 9.64
N VAL A 271 -8.89 10.86 9.02
CA VAL A 271 -8.90 11.06 7.57
C VAL A 271 -7.79 12.05 7.21
N LEU A 272 -6.77 11.57 6.52
CA LEU A 272 -5.50 12.30 6.30
C LEU A 272 -5.24 12.60 4.83
N ASP A 273 -6.21 12.31 3.96
CA ASP A 273 -6.08 12.35 2.51
C ASP A 273 -7.17 13.22 1.85
N VAL A 274 -7.71 14.21 2.57
CA VAL A 274 -8.62 15.22 1.99
C VAL A 274 -7.86 16.07 0.97
N VAL A 275 -6.67 16.53 1.35
CA VAL A 275 -5.64 17.05 0.45
C VAL A 275 -4.65 15.92 0.19
N ARG A 276 -4.40 15.62 -1.09
CA ARG A 276 -3.55 14.50 -1.48
C ARG A 276 -2.82 14.75 -2.80
N ALA A 277 -1.67 14.11 -2.96
CA ALA A 277 -0.89 14.08 -4.19
C ALA A 277 -0.34 12.69 -4.48
N MET A 278 -0.05 12.42 -5.75
CA MET A 278 0.72 11.27 -6.18
C MET A 278 1.96 11.74 -6.94
N ILE A 279 3.13 11.27 -6.52
CA ILE A 279 4.39 11.45 -7.22
C ILE A 279 4.69 10.12 -7.93
N VAL A 280 4.63 10.11 -9.25
CA VAL A 280 4.92 8.94 -10.06
C VAL A 280 6.39 8.99 -10.46
N VAL A 281 7.13 7.93 -10.15
CA VAL A 281 8.56 7.81 -10.45
C VAL A 281 8.84 6.62 -11.35
N LYS A 282 9.90 6.71 -12.16
CA LYS A 282 10.37 5.62 -13.03
C LYS A 282 11.46 4.75 -12.44
N LYS A 283 11.97 5.14 -11.26
CA LYS A 283 13.04 4.47 -10.53
C LYS A 283 12.77 4.56 -9.03
N LEU A 284 13.08 3.50 -8.29
CA LEU A 284 13.05 3.50 -6.82
C LEU A 284 14.00 4.53 -6.22
N ASP A 285 15.13 4.79 -6.89
CA ASP A 285 16.06 5.86 -6.49
C ASP A 285 15.37 7.23 -6.41
N HIS A 286 14.46 7.53 -7.34
CA HIS A 286 13.72 8.79 -7.32
C HIS A 286 12.66 8.81 -6.22
N ALA A 287 12.13 7.65 -5.80
CA ALA A 287 11.22 7.59 -4.67
C ALA A 287 11.93 7.99 -3.36
N ARG A 288 13.17 7.54 -3.14
CA ARG A 288 13.96 8.00 -1.98
C ARG A 288 14.30 9.48 -2.08
N LEU A 289 14.68 9.99 -3.26
CA LEU A 289 15.00 11.41 -3.44
C LEU A 289 13.79 12.31 -3.20
N ALA A 290 12.60 11.90 -3.63
CA ALA A 290 11.36 12.61 -3.33
C ALA A 290 11.08 12.66 -1.82
N LEU A 291 11.28 11.55 -1.10
CA LEU A 291 11.15 11.54 0.36
C LEU A 291 12.16 12.47 1.04
N LEU A 292 13.43 12.44 0.60
CA LEU A 292 14.48 13.32 1.12
C LEU A 292 14.17 14.80 0.84
N GLY A 293 13.68 15.11 -0.36
CA GLY A 293 13.23 16.45 -0.75
C GLY A 293 12.09 16.94 0.13
N LEU A 294 11.08 16.11 0.39
CA LEU A 294 10.01 16.44 1.36
C LEU A 294 10.59 16.66 2.76
N ALA A 295 11.52 15.81 3.19
CA ALA A 295 12.14 15.89 4.51
C ALA A 295 13.10 17.09 4.68
N ALA A 296 13.48 17.76 3.58
CA ALA A 296 14.27 18.98 3.56
C ALA A 296 13.40 20.25 3.53
N ARG A 297 12.08 20.12 3.43
CA ARG A 297 11.10 21.22 3.47
C ARG A 297 10.42 21.35 4.84
N ASP A 298 11.20 21.17 5.90
CA ASP A 298 10.73 21.28 7.29
C ASP A 298 10.32 22.71 7.68
N ASP A 299 10.68 23.69 6.86
CA ASP A 299 10.20 25.07 6.88
C ASP A 299 8.71 25.21 6.54
N ALA A 300 8.17 24.29 5.74
CA ALA A 300 6.81 24.40 5.18
C ALA A 300 5.90 23.21 5.51
N LEU A 301 6.46 22.04 5.82
CA LEU A 301 5.70 20.85 6.20
C LEU A 301 6.43 20.00 7.25
N GLU A 302 5.68 19.27 8.05
CA GLU A 302 6.21 18.30 9.01
C GLU A 302 5.84 16.89 8.56
N ILE A 303 6.81 15.99 8.35
CA ILE A 303 6.51 14.57 8.10
C ILE A 303 6.03 13.93 9.40
N VAL A 304 4.76 13.55 9.45
CA VAL A 304 4.13 12.94 10.63
C VAL A 304 4.03 11.41 10.55
N ARG A 305 4.00 10.85 9.34
CA ARG A 305 3.99 9.39 9.12
C ARG A 305 4.61 9.03 7.79
N VAL A 306 5.31 7.91 7.76
CA VAL A 306 5.77 7.24 6.54
C VAL A 306 5.33 5.79 6.63
N LYS A 307 4.69 5.27 5.58
CA LYS A 307 4.41 3.85 5.38
C LYS A 307 5.23 3.38 4.19
N GLU A 308 6.26 2.62 4.47
CA GLU A 308 7.10 1.98 3.46
C GLU A 308 6.36 0.71 3.00
N ARG A 309 5.82 0.70 1.78
CA ARG A 309 5.12 -0.48 1.22
C ARG A 309 5.83 -1.06 0.01
N PHE A 310 6.98 -0.53 -0.40
CA PHE A 310 7.76 -1.17 -1.45
C PHE A 310 8.44 -2.44 -0.93
N PHE A 311 9.09 -2.39 0.23
CA PHE A 311 9.89 -3.51 0.75
C PHE A 311 9.34 -4.14 2.02
N ASP A 312 8.79 -3.37 2.95
CA ASP A 312 8.35 -3.88 4.27
C ASP A 312 7.12 -4.80 4.12
N ALA A 313 5.97 -4.24 3.74
CA ALA A 313 4.77 -5.01 3.43
C ALA A 313 3.88 -4.30 2.39
N PRO A 314 3.47 -4.99 1.29
CA PRO A 314 2.46 -4.44 0.40
C PRO A 314 1.13 -4.28 1.15
N SER A 315 0.23 -3.41 0.67
CA SER A 315 -1.15 -3.46 1.16
C SER A 315 -1.84 -4.75 0.70
N ARG A 316 -2.98 -5.06 1.35
CA ARG A 316 -3.87 -6.13 0.88
C ARG A 316 -4.24 -5.90 -0.59
N GLY A 317 -4.13 -6.93 -1.42
CA GLY A 317 -4.26 -6.81 -2.88
C GLY A 317 -2.97 -6.36 -3.59
N GLY A 318 -1.80 -6.57 -2.96
CA GLY A 318 -0.50 -6.53 -3.63
C GLY A 318 0.08 -5.14 -3.92
N TRP A 319 -0.70 -4.07 -3.69
CA TRP A 319 -0.27 -2.69 -4.00
C TRP A 319 0.93 -2.23 -3.16
N ARG A 320 1.87 -1.55 -3.82
CA ARG A 320 3.13 -1.05 -3.24
C ARG A 320 3.33 0.42 -3.58
N ASP A 321 3.71 1.20 -2.58
CA ASP A 321 4.10 2.60 -2.71
C ASP A 321 4.91 3.03 -1.47
N LEU A 322 5.32 4.29 -1.44
CA LEU A 322 5.78 4.97 -0.24
C LEU A 322 4.78 6.06 0.11
N MET A 323 3.96 5.82 1.13
CA MET A 323 2.92 6.77 1.57
C MET A 323 3.45 7.64 2.70
N VAL A 324 3.43 8.95 2.48
CA VAL A 324 3.90 9.97 3.42
C VAL A 324 2.71 10.82 3.84
N ASN A 325 2.51 10.99 5.14
CA ASN A 325 1.63 12.03 5.65
C ASN A 325 2.46 13.19 6.17
N VAL A 326 2.07 14.38 5.75
CA VAL A 326 2.70 15.64 6.12
C VAL A 326 1.68 16.55 6.79
N ARG A 327 2.08 17.27 7.83
CA ARG A 327 1.26 18.33 8.43
C ARG A 327 1.70 19.67 7.86
N VAL A 328 0.73 20.42 7.36
CA VAL A 328 0.90 21.80 6.91
C VAL A 328 0.25 22.71 7.94
N SER A 329 1.03 23.67 8.46
CA SER A 329 0.57 24.64 9.45
C SER A 329 0.61 26.04 8.84
N VAL A 330 -0.55 26.65 8.61
CA VAL A 330 -0.69 27.96 7.95
C VAL A 330 -1.93 28.68 8.47
N ASP A 331 -1.85 29.99 8.68
CA ASP A 331 -2.97 30.82 9.16
C ASP A 331 -3.69 30.31 10.41
N GLY A 332 -2.93 29.70 11.34
CA GLY A 332 -3.47 29.12 12.58
C GLY A 332 -4.17 27.77 12.40
N VAL A 333 -4.18 27.22 11.19
CA VAL A 333 -4.72 25.90 10.86
C VAL A 333 -3.58 24.90 10.76
N ALA A 334 -3.77 23.69 11.29
CA ALA A 334 -2.89 22.55 11.07
C ALA A 334 -3.67 21.40 10.43
N HIS A 335 -3.31 21.04 9.19
CA HIS A 335 -3.97 19.97 8.44
C HIS A 335 -2.96 18.91 8.00
N VAL A 336 -3.34 17.63 8.14
CA VAL A 336 -2.55 16.51 7.64
C VAL A 336 -2.98 16.14 6.23
N CYS A 337 -2.02 16.13 5.30
CA CYS A 337 -2.17 15.74 3.90
C CYS A 337 -1.53 14.37 3.62
N GLU A 338 -1.82 13.78 2.45
CA GLU A 338 -1.22 12.51 2.01
C GLU A 338 -0.46 12.66 0.69
N ILE A 339 0.72 12.08 0.61
CA ILE A 339 1.51 11.95 -0.62
C ILE A 339 1.77 10.47 -0.84
N GLN A 340 1.45 9.96 -2.02
CA GLN A 340 1.81 8.61 -2.45
C GLN A 340 2.92 8.69 -3.47
N ILE A 341 4.07 8.09 -3.19
CA ILE A 341 5.18 7.99 -4.13
C ILE A 341 5.13 6.60 -4.75
N VAL A 342 4.88 6.52 -6.05
CA VAL A 342 4.50 5.28 -6.75
C VAL A 342 5.42 5.04 -7.94
N HIS A 343 5.79 3.79 -8.17
CA HIS A 343 6.52 3.41 -9.38
C HIS A 343 5.58 3.34 -10.60
N GLU A 344 5.96 3.95 -11.73
CA GLU A 344 5.16 4.03 -12.96
C GLU A 344 4.64 2.67 -13.42
N MET A 345 5.49 1.63 -13.40
CA MET A 345 5.08 0.27 -13.79
C MET A 345 3.94 -0.30 -12.92
N LEU A 346 3.91 0.00 -11.61
CA LEU A 346 2.81 -0.42 -10.73
C LEU A 346 1.53 0.35 -11.07
N LEU A 347 1.64 1.64 -11.40
CA LEU A 347 0.51 2.43 -11.84
C LEU A 347 -0.06 1.95 -13.17
N THR A 348 0.79 1.57 -14.13
CA THR A 348 0.39 1.01 -15.42
C THR A 348 -0.29 -0.35 -15.25
N ALA A 349 0.22 -1.22 -14.37
CA ALA A 349 -0.43 -2.48 -14.03
C ALA A 349 -1.84 -2.27 -13.49
N ARG A 350 -2.06 -1.21 -12.69
CA ARG A 350 -3.37 -0.84 -12.18
C ARG A 350 -4.34 -0.38 -13.27
N LYS A 351 -3.86 0.36 -14.29
CA LYS A 351 -4.69 0.88 -15.40
C LYS A 351 -5.27 -0.23 -16.28
N GLY A 352 -4.55 -1.35 -16.44
CA GLY A 352 -4.98 -2.48 -17.27
C GLY A 352 -6.05 -3.37 -16.62
N LEU A 353 -6.47 -3.06 -15.39
CA LEU A 353 -7.42 -3.83 -14.61
C LEU A 353 -8.67 -2.98 -14.34
N PRO A 354 -9.85 -3.59 -14.06
CA PRO A 354 -11.04 -2.89 -13.55
C PRO A 354 -10.82 -2.41 -12.10
N GLY A 355 -9.70 -1.71 -11.86
CA GLY A 355 -9.10 -1.47 -10.57
C GLY A 355 -9.97 -0.64 -9.65
N HIS A 356 -10.70 0.34 -10.17
CA HIS A 356 -11.54 1.21 -9.34
C HIS A 356 -12.78 0.50 -8.81
N ASP A 357 -13.45 -0.28 -9.64
CA ASP A 357 -14.66 -1.04 -9.27
C ASP A 357 -14.37 -2.22 -8.35
N VAL A 358 -13.33 -3.00 -8.66
CA VAL A 358 -12.94 -4.10 -7.80
C VAL A 358 -12.44 -3.56 -6.46
N TYR A 359 -11.62 -2.50 -6.48
CA TYR A 359 -11.19 -1.85 -5.25
C TYR A 359 -12.36 -1.35 -4.41
N ALA A 360 -13.36 -0.70 -5.03
CA ALA A 360 -14.53 -0.20 -4.30
C ALA A 360 -15.27 -1.34 -3.57
N ARG A 361 -15.49 -2.47 -4.24
CA ARG A 361 -16.17 -3.66 -3.69
C ARG A 361 -15.37 -4.36 -2.61
N VAL A 362 -14.09 -4.65 -2.88
CA VAL A 362 -13.17 -5.28 -1.91
C VAL A 362 -13.02 -4.43 -0.66
N ARG A 363 -12.86 -3.11 -0.84
CA ARG A 363 -12.80 -2.14 0.26
C ARG A 363 -14.08 -2.17 1.07
N ASN A 364 -15.24 -2.03 0.43
CA ASN A 364 -16.52 -1.97 1.13
C ASN A 364 -16.80 -3.28 1.88
N ALA A 365 -16.47 -4.43 1.27
CA ALA A 365 -16.51 -5.74 1.93
C ALA A 365 -15.58 -5.81 3.14
N THR A 366 -14.34 -5.32 3.02
CA THR A 366 -13.35 -5.33 4.12
C THR A 366 -13.81 -4.43 5.25
N GLU A 367 -14.18 -3.18 4.96
CA GLU A 367 -14.60 -2.19 5.96
C GLU A 367 -15.89 -2.63 6.68
N LEU A 368 -16.82 -3.34 6.00
CA LEU A 368 -17.99 -3.96 6.66
C LEU A 368 -17.59 -5.05 7.66
N LEU A 369 -16.61 -5.89 7.34
CA LEU A 369 -16.12 -6.91 8.27
C LEU A 369 -15.39 -6.28 9.45
N GLU A 370 -14.55 -5.27 9.21
CA GLU A 370 -13.86 -4.52 10.26
C GLU A 370 -14.87 -3.80 11.17
N SER A 371 -15.94 -3.23 10.60
CA SER A 371 -17.05 -2.64 11.35
C SER A 371 -17.74 -3.68 12.25
N LYS A 372 -17.99 -4.89 11.73
CA LYS A 372 -18.69 -5.96 12.46
C LYS A 372 -17.85 -6.61 13.55
N LEU A 373 -16.59 -6.94 13.25
CA LEU A 373 -15.74 -7.81 14.05
C LEU A 373 -14.63 -7.05 14.79
N GLY A 374 -14.32 -5.81 14.38
CA GLY A 374 -13.08 -5.12 14.70
C GLY A 374 -11.98 -5.47 13.70
N ALA A 375 -11.04 -4.54 13.48
CA ALA A 375 -10.02 -4.68 12.45
C ALA A 375 -9.14 -5.92 12.65
N ASP A 376 -8.66 -6.17 13.88
CA ASP A 376 -7.77 -7.30 14.18
C ASP A 376 -8.50 -8.63 13.99
N VAL A 377 -9.69 -8.79 14.58
CA VAL A 377 -10.51 -10.01 14.45
C VAL A 377 -10.95 -10.25 13.01
N ALA A 378 -11.29 -9.20 12.26
CA ALA A 378 -11.62 -9.32 10.84
C ALA A 378 -10.39 -9.79 10.04
N GLY A 379 -9.20 -9.28 10.35
CA GLY A 379 -7.94 -9.72 9.75
C GLY A 379 -7.65 -11.20 10.01
N ASP A 380 -7.75 -11.63 11.28
CA ASP A 380 -7.54 -13.01 11.67
C ASP A 380 -8.58 -13.95 11.02
N ALA A 381 -9.86 -13.58 11.05
CA ALA A 381 -10.93 -14.36 10.45
C ALA A 381 -10.76 -14.53 8.93
N LEU A 382 -10.35 -13.46 8.23
CA LEU A 382 -10.05 -13.53 6.81
C LEU A 382 -8.85 -14.44 6.54
N SER A 383 -7.77 -14.30 7.32
CA SER A 383 -6.58 -15.14 7.19
C SER A 383 -6.90 -16.63 7.38
N LEU A 384 -7.69 -16.95 8.41
CA LEU A 384 -8.18 -18.32 8.65
C LEU A 384 -9.06 -18.82 7.51
N ALA A 385 -9.94 -17.99 6.95
CA ALA A 385 -10.80 -18.36 5.82
C ALA A 385 -9.97 -18.64 4.54
N PHE A 386 -8.98 -17.80 4.23
CA PHE A 386 -8.05 -18.03 3.14
C PHE A 386 -7.28 -19.36 3.31
N LEU A 387 -6.76 -19.62 4.52
CA LEU A 387 -6.09 -20.88 4.84
C LEU A 387 -7.03 -22.08 4.70
N HIS A 388 -8.25 -21.98 5.21
CA HIS A 388 -9.24 -23.05 5.13
C HIS A 388 -9.55 -23.43 3.67
N GLU A 389 -9.74 -22.45 2.78
CA GLU A 389 -9.95 -22.74 1.36
C GLU A 389 -8.70 -23.28 0.66
N ALA A 390 -7.53 -22.68 0.90
CA ALA A 390 -6.27 -23.14 0.32
C ALA A 390 -5.94 -24.60 0.71
N THR A 391 -6.43 -25.04 1.86
CA THR A 391 -6.23 -26.40 2.40
C THR A 391 -7.38 -27.37 2.07
N GLY A 392 -8.30 -26.96 1.19
CA GLY A 392 -9.40 -27.81 0.71
C GLY A 392 -10.47 -28.11 1.75
N GLY A 393 -10.64 -27.23 2.74
CA GLY A 393 -11.64 -27.40 3.80
C GLY A 393 -11.45 -28.67 4.60
N GLY A 394 -10.47 -28.68 5.51
CA GLY A 394 -10.27 -29.77 6.48
C GLY A 394 -9.28 -30.87 6.07
N HIS A 395 -8.68 -30.83 4.87
CA HIS A 395 -7.74 -31.88 4.45
C HIS A 395 -6.27 -31.59 4.80
N ALA A 396 -5.83 -30.32 4.86
CA ALA A 396 -4.41 -30.02 5.10
C ALA A 396 -4.02 -29.73 6.56
N VAL A 397 -4.95 -29.87 7.51
CA VAL A 397 -4.56 -30.07 8.91
C VAL A 397 -5.02 -31.47 9.26
N GLY A 398 -4.12 -32.45 9.20
CA GLY A 398 -4.33 -33.85 9.57
C GLY A 398 -4.61 -34.04 11.07
N VAL A 399 -5.55 -33.26 11.60
CA VAL A 399 -5.87 -33.10 13.00
C VAL A 399 -7.30 -33.59 13.29
N GLU A 400 -8.17 -33.80 12.28
CA GLU A 400 -9.41 -34.55 12.49
C GLU A 400 -9.15 -36.02 12.87
N GLY A 401 -8.07 -36.61 12.34
CA GLY A 401 -7.62 -37.93 12.79
C GLY A 401 -6.97 -37.90 14.18
N ALA A 402 -6.27 -36.83 14.55
CA ALA A 402 -5.50 -36.76 15.80
C ALA A 402 -6.32 -36.30 17.00
N LEU A 403 -7.25 -35.35 16.85
CA LEU A 403 -8.13 -34.88 17.93
C LEU A 403 -9.22 -35.89 18.26
N THR A 404 -9.79 -36.59 17.27
CA THR A 404 -10.76 -37.67 17.53
C THR A 404 -10.09 -38.85 18.21
N ARG A 405 -8.83 -39.18 17.85
CA ARG A 405 -8.03 -40.21 18.56
C ARG A 405 -7.59 -39.76 19.95
N ALA A 406 -7.28 -38.48 20.17
CA ALA A 406 -6.94 -37.94 21.49
C ALA A 406 -8.15 -37.88 22.44
N ALA A 407 -9.32 -37.47 21.96
CA ALA A 407 -10.56 -37.43 22.75
C ALA A 407 -11.05 -38.83 23.15
N THR A 408 -10.90 -39.82 22.25
CA THR A 408 -11.26 -41.22 22.55
C THR A 408 -10.28 -41.87 23.53
N LYS A 409 -8.99 -41.47 23.51
CA LYS A 409 -7.97 -41.93 24.46
C LYS A 409 -8.12 -41.28 25.85
N TYR A 410 -8.60 -40.04 25.92
CA TYR A 410 -8.85 -39.34 27.19
C TYR A 410 -10.13 -39.83 27.91
N SER A 411 -11.20 -40.12 27.15
CA SER A 411 -12.47 -40.65 27.68
C SER A 411 -12.35 -42.10 28.19
N SER A 412 -11.51 -42.92 27.56
CA SER A 412 -11.23 -44.30 28.01
C SER A 412 -10.30 -44.36 29.23
N ALA A 413 -9.43 -43.37 29.43
CA ALA A 413 -8.56 -43.30 30.62
C ALA A 413 -9.28 -42.76 31.88
N THR A 414 -10.30 -41.92 31.73
CA THR A 414 -11.08 -41.41 32.88
C THR A 414 -12.20 -42.36 33.34
N ARG A 415 -12.63 -43.32 32.52
CA ARG A 415 -13.58 -44.37 32.94
C ARG A 415 -12.95 -45.59 33.63
N ALA A 416 -11.62 -45.71 33.61
CA ALA A 416 -10.88 -46.81 34.26
C ALA A 416 -10.32 -46.44 35.65
N GLY A 417 -10.37 -45.17 36.06
CA GLY A 417 -9.79 -44.68 37.32
C GLY A 417 -10.76 -44.50 38.51
N SER A 418 -12.07 -44.70 38.32
CA SER A 418 -13.11 -44.47 39.34
C SER A 418 -13.73 -45.78 39.87
N ARG A 419 -12.89 -46.69 40.36
CA ARG A 419 -13.30 -47.74 41.31
C ARG A 419 -12.36 -47.72 42.51
N THR A 420 -12.47 -46.66 43.31
CA THR A 420 -12.00 -46.66 44.69
C THR A 420 -12.83 -47.66 45.49
N ARG A 421 -12.14 -48.68 46.01
CA ARG A 421 -12.64 -49.69 46.94
C ARG A 421 -13.06 -49.00 48.25
N HIS A 422 -14.29 -49.24 48.69
CA HIS A 422 -14.65 -49.09 50.10
C HIS A 422 -13.90 -50.16 50.92
N PRO A 423 -13.24 -49.81 52.03
CA PRO A 423 -12.77 -50.80 52.99
C PRO A 423 -13.94 -51.28 53.87
N ALA A 424 -14.05 -52.59 53.98
CA ALA A 424 -14.94 -53.25 54.93
C ALA A 424 -14.45 -53.01 56.36
N SER A 425 -15.28 -52.39 57.19
CA SER A 425 -15.15 -52.42 58.64
C SER A 425 -15.90 -53.64 59.17
N GLY A 426 -15.16 -54.69 59.52
CA GLY A 426 -15.59 -55.75 60.43
C GLY A 426 -15.15 -55.38 61.84
N SER A 427 -16.06 -55.54 62.79
CA SER A 427 -15.94 -55.26 64.22
C SER A 427 -14.82 -56.04 64.92
N ALA A 428 -13.99 -55.33 65.68
CA ALA A 428 -13.54 -55.68 67.04
C ALA A 428 -12.98 -54.41 67.70
#